data_AF-A0AAU1AXZ1-F1
#
_entry.id   AF-A0AAU1AXZ1-F1
#
_cell.length_a   1.000
_cell.length_b   1.000
_cell.length_c   1.000
_cell.angle_alpha   90.00
_cell.angle_beta   90.00
_cell.angle_gamma   90.00
#
_symmetry.space_group_name_H-M   'P 1'
#
loop_
_entity.id
_entity.type
_entity.pdbx_description
1 polymer ?
#
loop_
_entity_poly.entity_id
_entity_poly.type
_entity_poly.pdbx_seq_one_letter_code
_entity_poly.pdbx_strand_id
1 'polypeptide(L)'
;MEHSLAPSALIEGHTDVAPGTTVGPGTWIRFGTSLSGSALAGGVFVGFRCRLDGVRVAGGCQIASLARIGRPGAAPVAIGAGAWIGARAVVEPGVRIGPGAVVAAGAHAVEDVPADAIVVGRPARVLRRREVVQDEAPDFTAIIDRVRARGDAGRVPLPAHWTSDGGGFLDAALSGGPGVRLGTGVIAMGRPDGPSPRGGVRVGAHVRIGAGAILEGSGGIDIGSEADLGDGVLVVSSGHDLSRRSLPWQDGPVRVGAGVVIGAGATIVGPCRLGDGAIVAPDSVVVGDVPAGGFTAGVISTASPARQALSRS
;
A
#
# COMPACT_ATOMS: atom_id res chain seq x y z
N MET A 1 -9.10 -24.00 19.33
CA MET A 1 -8.17 -23.09 20.01
C MET A 1 -8.50 -21.69 19.52
N GLU A 2 -8.87 -20.81 20.43
CA GLU A 2 -9.24 -19.42 20.16
C GLU A 2 -8.04 -18.63 19.58
N HIS A 3 -8.29 -17.49 18.92
CA HIS A 3 -7.21 -16.57 18.55
C HIS A 3 -6.66 -15.88 19.81
N SER A 4 -5.38 -15.48 19.81
CA SER A 4 -4.78 -14.74 20.92
C SER A 4 -4.36 -13.35 20.44
N LEU A 5 -5.08 -12.33 20.92
CA LEU A 5 -4.90 -10.94 20.49
C LEU A 5 -4.46 -10.11 21.69
N ALA A 6 -3.31 -9.45 21.58
CA ALA A 6 -2.84 -8.55 22.62
C ALA A 6 -3.80 -7.34 22.78
N PRO A 7 -4.13 -6.89 24.01
CA PRO A 7 -5.06 -5.79 24.22
C PRO A 7 -4.67 -4.46 23.55
N SER A 8 -3.36 -4.22 23.39
CA SER A 8 -2.85 -3.01 22.75
C SER A 8 -2.81 -3.10 21.23
N ALA A 9 -3.10 -4.25 20.62
CA ALA A 9 -3.27 -4.35 19.18
C ALA A 9 -4.50 -3.57 18.71
N LEU A 10 -4.44 -3.03 17.49
CA LEU A 10 -5.56 -2.38 16.83
C LEU A 10 -5.93 -3.20 15.59
N ILE A 11 -7.15 -3.73 15.57
CA ILE A 11 -7.67 -4.51 14.46
C ILE A 11 -8.92 -3.81 13.93
N GLU A 12 -8.85 -3.35 12.69
CA GLU A 12 -9.96 -2.62 12.08
C GLU A 12 -11.05 -3.57 11.55
N GLY A 13 -12.26 -3.02 11.36
CA GLY A 13 -13.42 -3.77 10.91
C GLY A 13 -13.23 -4.50 9.58
N HIS A 14 -14.08 -5.52 9.36
CA HIS A 14 -14.00 -6.43 8.21
C HIS A 14 -12.67 -7.19 8.08
N THR A 15 -11.84 -7.17 9.13
CA THR A 15 -10.66 -8.03 9.23
C THR A 15 -11.08 -9.39 9.76
N ASP A 16 -10.68 -10.46 9.06
CA ASP A 16 -10.88 -11.83 9.48
C ASP A 16 -9.61 -12.38 10.13
N VAL A 17 -9.72 -12.83 11.37
CA VAL A 17 -8.61 -13.41 12.12
C VAL A 17 -8.99 -14.83 12.53
N ALA A 18 -8.52 -15.79 11.75
CA ALA A 18 -8.88 -17.19 11.94
C ALA A 18 -8.32 -17.74 13.27
N PRO A 19 -9.00 -18.74 13.87
CA PRO A 19 -8.53 -19.41 15.08
C PRO A 19 -7.09 -19.92 14.96
N GLY A 20 -6.34 -19.87 16.07
CA GLY A 20 -4.91 -20.22 16.08
C GLY A 20 -3.97 -19.14 15.57
N THR A 21 -4.49 -17.98 15.14
CA THR A 21 -3.67 -16.80 14.84
C THR A 21 -3.30 -16.06 16.13
N THR A 22 -2.05 -15.59 16.23
CA THR A 22 -1.59 -14.76 17.35
C THR A 22 -1.15 -13.37 16.87
N VAL A 23 -1.53 -12.34 17.62
CA VAL A 23 -1.20 -10.94 17.31
C VAL A 23 -0.61 -10.27 18.55
N GLY A 24 0.66 -9.88 18.45
CA GLY A 24 1.41 -9.23 19.51
C GLY A 24 0.99 -7.78 19.81
N PRO A 25 1.51 -7.21 20.91
CA PRO A 25 1.14 -5.87 21.37
C PRO A 25 1.60 -4.77 20.39
N GLY A 26 0.83 -3.69 20.31
CA GLY A 26 1.17 -2.53 19.45
C GLY A 26 1.11 -2.82 17.95
N THR A 27 0.57 -3.98 17.55
CA THR A 27 0.36 -4.33 16.14
C THR A 27 -0.94 -3.70 15.62
N TRP A 28 -0.89 -3.16 14.40
CA TRP A 28 -2.03 -2.53 13.74
C TRP A 28 -2.36 -3.25 12.43
N ILE A 29 -3.58 -3.80 12.36
CA ILE A 29 -4.11 -4.51 11.20
C ILE A 29 -5.26 -3.70 10.61
N ARG A 30 -5.08 -3.25 9.37
CA ARG A 30 -6.02 -2.40 8.65
C ARG A 30 -7.18 -3.20 8.04
N PHE A 31 -8.27 -2.46 7.78
CA PHE A 31 -9.55 -2.93 7.26
C PHE A 31 -9.45 -3.96 6.12
N GLY A 32 -10.29 -5.00 6.20
CA GLY A 32 -10.48 -5.97 5.12
C GLY A 32 -9.38 -7.03 5.00
N THR A 33 -8.43 -7.08 5.95
CA THR A 33 -7.32 -8.04 5.94
C THR A 33 -7.78 -9.42 6.43
N SER A 34 -7.18 -10.50 5.92
CA SER A 34 -7.44 -11.86 6.40
C SER A 34 -6.15 -12.52 6.88
N LEU A 35 -6.20 -13.13 8.08
CA LEU A 35 -5.09 -13.89 8.66
C LEU A 35 -5.53 -15.30 9.01
N SER A 36 -4.75 -16.30 8.59
CA SER A 36 -4.96 -17.69 8.99
C SER A 36 -3.65 -18.38 9.38
N GLY A 37 -3.67 -19.15 10.48
CA GLY A 37 -2.52 -19.91 10.97
C GLY A 37 -1.23 -19.07 11.13
N SER A 38 -1.37 -17.78 11.41
CA SER A 38 -0.26 -16.82 11.39
C SER A 38 0.10 -16.35 12.80
N ALA A 39 1.35 -15.95 13.00
CA ALA A 39 1.84 -15.43 14.26
C ALA A 39 2.59 -14.12 14.00
N LEU A 40 2.02 -13.01 14.48
CA LEU A 40 2.60 -11.68 14.38
C LEU A 40 3.15 -11.29 15.74
N ALA A 41 4.43 -10.93 15.79
CA ALA A 41 5.04 -10.31 16.96
C ALA A 41 4.47 -8.89 17.20
N GLY A 42 4.99 -8.19 18.21
CA GLY A 42 4.58 -6.83 18.53
C GLY A 42 5.12 -5.79 17.55
N GLY A 43 4.43 -4.65 17.45
CA GLY A 43 4.82 -3.52 16.60
C GLY A 43 4.84 -3.88 15.12
N VAL A 44 3.89 -4.67 14.64
CA VAL A 44 3.73 -4.97 13.20
C VAL A 44 2.64 -4.07 12.62
N PHE A 45 2.86 -3.52 11.44
CA PHE A 45 1.82 -2.84 10.66
C PHE A 45 1.40 -3.72 9.47
N VAL A 46 0.10 -3.91 9.29
CA VAL A 46 -0.49 -4.63 8.15
C VAL A 46 -1.54 -3.75 7.48
N GLY A 47 -1.28 -3.38 6.23
CA GLY A 47 -2.10 -2.52 5.38
C GLY A 47 -3.42 -3.16 4.97
N PHE A 48 -4.20 -2.43 4.18
CA PHE A 48 -5.56 -2.81 3.81
C PHE A 48 -5.60 -4.09 2.98
N ARG A 49 -6.60 -4.94 3.23
CA ARG A 49 -6.91 -6.11 2.38
C ARG A 49 -5.70 -7.01 2.11
N CYS A 50 -4.82 -7.17 3.08
CA CYS A 50 -3.76 -8.15 2.98
C CYS A 50 -4.29 -9.56 3.20
N ARG A 51 -3.58 -10.57 2.71
CA ARG A 51 -3.82 -11.98 3.02
C ARG A 51 -2.55 -12.62 3.54
N LEU A 52 -2.58 -13.08 4.79
CA LEU A 52 -1.46 -13.74 5.46
C LEU A 52 -1.89 -15.15 5.90
N ASP A 53 -1.36 -16.17 5.23
CA ASP A 53 -1.70 -17.56 5.51
C ASP A 53 -0.45 -18.37 5.88
N GLY A 54 -0.39 -18.86 7.12
CA GLY A 54 0.76 -19.62 7.63
C GLY A 54 2.03 -18.77 7.79
N VAL A 55 1.92 -17.51 8.22
CA VAL A 55 3.04 -16.56 8.24
C VAL A 55 3.54 -16.33 9.66
N ARG A 56 4.87 -16.35 9.85
CA ARG A 56 5.52 -15.91 11.10
C ARG A 56 6.22 -14.58 10.87
N VAL A 57 5.73 -13.53 11.51
CA VAL A 57 6.22 -12.15 11.34
C VAL A 57 6.90 -11.69 12.62
N ALA A 58 8.19 -11.38 12.54
CA ALA A 58 8.95 -10.80 13.64
C ALA A 58 8.57 -9.32 13.88
N GLY A 59 9.05 -8.75 15.00
CA GLY A 59 8.64 -7.41 15.42
C GLY A 59 9.09 -6.30 14.48
N GLY A 60 8.36 -5.17 14.49
CA GLY A 60 8.72 -3.99 13.70
C GLY A 60 8.51 -4.13 12.20
N CYS A 61 7.80 -5.16 11.73
CA CYS A 61 7.58 -5.34 10.29
C CYS A 61 6.48 -4.42 9.77
N GLN A 62 6.61 -4.03 8.51
CA GLN A 62 5.61 -3.25 7.79
C GLN A 62 5.17 -4.01 6.55
N ILE A 63 3.87 -4.26 6.43
CA ILE A 63 3.27 -4.99 5.31
C ILE A 63 2.26 -4.04 4.69
N ALA A 64 2.55 -3.53 3.51
CA ALA A 64 1.69 -2.59 2.81
C ALA A 64 0.50 -3.29 2.14
N SER A 65 -0.50 -2.48 1.78
CA SER A 65 -1.81 -2.95 1.36
C SER A 65 -1.78 -3.92 0.18
N LEU A 66 -2.75 -4.84 0.19
CA LEU A 66 -2.95 -5.88 -0.83
C LEU A 66 -1.79 -6.88 -0.95
N ALA A 67 -0.86 -6.93 0.01
CA ALA A 67 0.16 -7.98 0.04
C ALA A 67 -0.48 -9.37 0.24
N ARG A 68 0.07 -10.38 -0.44
CA ARG A 68 -0.36 -11.79 -0.33
C ARG A 68 0.83 -12.64 0.07
N ILE A 69 0.74 -13.28 1.22
CA ILE A 69 1.88 -13.93 1.86
C ILE A 69 1.47 -15.33 2.30
N GLY A 70 2.12 -16.35 1.74
CA GLY A 70 1.83 -17.75 2.04
C GLY A 70 0.53 -18.26 1.43
N ARG A 71 0.09 -19.43 1.90
CA ARG A 71 -1.13 -20.13 1.45
C ARG A 71 -1.60 -21.10 2.55
N PRO A 72 -2.91 -21.33 2.73
CA PRO A 72 -3.41 -22.30 3.69
C PRO A 72 -2.84 -23.70 3.43
N GLY A 73 -2.37 -24.37 4.49
CA GLY A 73 -1.84 -25.74 4.44
C GLY A 73 -0.46 -25.90 3.80
N ALA A 74 0.17 -24.81 3.33
CA ALA A 74 1.50 -24.86 2.73
C ALA A 74 2.62 -24.65 3.78
N ALA A 75 3.88 -24.76 3.32
CA ALA A 75 5.03 -24.46 4.17
C ALA A 75 4.98 -23.00 4.66
N PRO A 76 5.26 -22.75 5.95
CA PRO A 76 5.10 -21.42 6.53
C PRO A 76 6.13 -20.43 5.98
N VAL A 77 5.71 -19.18 5.78
CA VAL A 77 6.60 -18.06 5.43
C VAL A 77 7.17 -17.46 6.71
N ALA A 78 8.46 -17.13 6.72
CA ALA A 78 9.09 -16.42 7.83
C ALA A 78 9.54 -15.02 7.39
N ILE A 79 9.14 -13.99 8.15
CA ILE A 79 9.50 -12.60 7.90
C ILE A 79 10.31 -12.09 9.09
N GLY A 80 11.57 -11.74 8.84
CA GLY A 80 12.53 -11.25 9.82
C GLY A 80 12.25 -9.81 10.27
N ALA A 81 12.79 -9.45 11.44
CA ALA A 81 12.46 -8.20 12.12
C ALA A 81 12.77 -6.95 11.26
N GLY A 82 11.87 -5.97 11.29
CA GLY A 82 12.02 -4.72 10.56
C GLY A 82 11.94 -4.85 9.03
N ALA A 83 11.49 -5.98 8.49
CA ALA A 83 11.30 -6.13 7.05
C ALA A 83 10.10 -5.31 6.55
N TRP A 84 10.19 -4.86 5.30
CA TRP A 84 9.11 -4.16 4.60
C TRP A 84 8.62 -4.97 3.41
N ILE A 85 7.33 -5.31 3.41
CA ILE A 85 6.64 -5.95 2.29
C ILE A 85 5.80 -4.89 1.60
N GLY A 86 6.16 -4.55 0.37
CA GLY A 86 5.55 -3.49 -0.42
C GLY A 86 4.14 -3.83 -0.89
N ALA A 87 3.41 -2.81 -1.32
CA ALA A 87 2.01 -2.97 -1.69
C ALA A 87 1.86 -3.94 -2.86
N ARG A 88 0.87 -4.83 -2.81
CA ARG A 88 0.69 -5.94 -3.78
C ARG A 88 1.88 -6.87 -3.96
N ALA A 89 2.86 -6.87 -3.06
CA ALA A 89 3.89 -7.89 -3.10
C ALA A 89 3.28 -9.28 -2.83
N VAL A 90 3.86 -10.29 -3.48
CA VAL A 90 3.51 -11.69 -3.30
C VAL A 90 4.72 -12.42 -2.75
N VAL A 91 4.53 -13.20 -1.69
CA VAL A 91 5.58 -14.06 -1.12
C VAL A 91 5.08 -15.50 -1.11
N GLU A 92 5.74 -16.37 -1.87
CA GLU A 92 5.37 -17.78 -1.98
C GLU A 92 5.56 -18.54 -0.66
N PRO A 93 4.79 -19.62 -0.44
CA PRO A 93 4.96 -20.47 0.73
C PRO A 93 6.40 -20.98 0.90
N GLY A 94 6.85 -21.09 2.15
CA GLY A 94 8.18 -21.58 2.50
C GLY A 94 9.32 -20.57 2.33
N VAL A 95 9.09 -19.42 1.67
CA VAL A 95 10.09 -18.37 1.52
C VAL A 95 10.43 -17.72 2.87
N ARG A 96 11.72 -17.44 3.08
CA ARG A 96 12.23 -16.67 4.21
C ARG A 96 12.66 -15.28 3.76
N ILE A 97 12.07 -14.26 4.37
CA ILE A 97 12.45 -12.86 4.22
C ILE A 97 13.37 -12.49 5.37
N GLY A 98 14.62 -12.14 5.07
CA GLY A 98 15.62 -11.78 6.07
C GLY A 98 15.26 -10.49 6.83
N PRO A 99 15.84 -10.27 8.03
CA PRO A 99 15.63 -9.04 8.80
C PRO A 99 15.96 -7.80 7.97
N GLY A 100 15.08 -6.81 7.98
CA GLY A 100 15.30 -5.53 7.29
C GLY A 100 15.25 -5.59 5.77
N ALA A 101 14.97 -6.76 5.20
CA ALA A 101 14.77 -6.89 3.76
C ALA A 101 13.55 -6.08 3.31
N VAL A 102 13.57 -5.67 2.05
CA VAL A 102 12.50 -4.93 1.38
C VAL A 102 12.06 -5.73 0.16
N VAL A 103 10.79 -6.13 0.14
CA VAL A 103 10.14 -6.68 -1.05
C VAL A 103 9.35 -5.54 -1.68
N ALA A 104 9.78 -5.03 -2.84
CA ALA A 104 9.18 -3.82 -3.41
C ALA A 104 7.72 -4.02 -3.83
N ALA A 105 7.02 -2.90 -4.07
CA ALA A 105 5.64 -2.92 -4.53
C ALA A 105 5.49 -3.77 -5.79
N GLY A 106 4.51 -4.67 -5.76
CA GLY A 106 4.24 -5.62 -6.82
C GLY A 106 5.31 -6.68 -7.05
N ALA A 107 6.37 -6.80 -6.25
CA ALA A 107 7.37 -7.86 -6.44
C ALA A 107 6.79 -9.25 -6.09
N HIS A 108 7.30 -10.31 -6.73
CA HIS A 108 6.89 -11.70 -6.48
C HIS A 108 8.07 -12.54 -5.98
N ALA A 109 8.22 -12.63 -4.66
CA ALA A 109 9.29 -13.39 -4.02
C ALA A 109 8.96 -14.89 -4.05
N VAL A 110 9.74 -15.62 -4.85
CA VAL A 110 9.66 -17.08 -5.02
C VAL A 110 10.85 -17.80 -4.38
N GLU A 111 11.81 -17.04 -3.86
CA GLU A 111 13.07 -17.50 -3.26
C GLU A 111 13.35 -16.68 -2.00
N ASP A 112 14.19 -17.22 -1.11
CA ASP A 112 14.63 -16.54 0.11
C ASP A 112 15.27 -15.18 -0.20
N VAL A 113 14.89 -14.17 0.60
CA VAL A 113 15.42 -12.81 0.47
C VAL A 113 16.45 -12.58 1.57
N PRO A 114 17.72 -12.27 1.25
CA PRO A 114 18.74 -12.03 2.27
C PRO A 114 18.40 -10.82 3.16
N ALA A 115 18.96 -10.80 4.36
CA ALA A 115 18.87 -9.64 5.25
C ALA A 115 19.30 -8.36 4.54
N ASP A 116 18.56 -7.28 4.78
CA ASP A 116 18.78 -5.95 4.19
C ASP A 116 18.80 -5.89 2.65
N ALA A 117 18.44 -6.98 1.96
CA ALA A 117 18.28 -6.95 0.51
C ALA A 117 16.99 -6.23 0.11
N ILE A 118 17.06 -5.45 -0.95
CA ILE A 118 15.91 -4.90 -1.66
C ILE A 118 15.69 -5.78 -2.89
N VAL A 119 14.52 -6.41 -3.00
CA VAL A 119 14.13 -7.22 -4.16
C VAL A 119 13.00 -6.57 -4.95
N VAL A 120 13.05 -6.69 -6.27
CA VAL A 120 12.09 -6.11 -7.21
C VAL A 120 11.73 -7.11 -8.31
N GLY A 121 10.59 -6.92 -8.96
CA GLY A 121 10.21 -7.67 -10.15
C GLY A 121 9.43 -8.96 -9.90
N ARG A 122 9.04 -9.62 -10.99
CA ARG A 122 8.26 -10.87 -11.01
C ARG A 122 8.89 -11.84 -12.02
N PRO A 123 9.64 -12.87 -11.58
CA PRO A 123 10.00 -13.18 -10.19
C PRO A 123 10.93 -12.11 -9.58
N ALA A 124 10.92 -11.99 -8.26
CA ALA A 124 11.73 -11.01 -7.55
C ALA A 124 13.21 -11.35 -7.64
N ARG A 125 14.04 -10.32 -7.83
CA ARG A 125 15.50 -10.40 -7.86
C ARG A 125 16.09 -9.30 -6.99
N VAL A 126 17.23 -9.59 -6.38
CA VAL A 126 17.97 -8.58 -5.59
C VAL A 126 18.36 -7.43 -6.51
N LEU A 127 17.87 -6.23 -6.19
CA LEU A 127 18.27 -4.98 -6.82
C LEU A 127 19.57 -4.46 -6.20
N ARG A 128 19.57 -4.36 -4.87
CA ARG A 128 20.71 -3.90 -4.06
C ARG A 128 20.50 -4.27 -2.60
N ARG A 129 21.52 -4.03 -1.77
CA ARG A 129 21.36 -4.03 -0.31
C ARG A 129 21.10 -2.63 0.21
N ARG A 130 20.44 -2.53 1.36
CA ARG A 130 20.26 -1.29 2.09
C ARG A 130 21.55 -0.92 2.80
N GLU A 131 21.92 0.35 2.71
CA GLU A 131 22.91 0.96 3.58
C GLU A 131 22.14 1.60 4.73
N VAL A 132 22.07 0.91 5.87
CA VAL A 132 21.15 1.26 6.96
C VAL A 132 21.89 1.96 8.09
N VAL A 133 21.47 3.18 8.40
CA VAL A 133 21.75 3.82 9.68
C VAL A 133 20.85 3.17 10.73
N GLN A 134 21.48 2.61 11.76
CA GLN A 134 20.75 2.02 12.88
C GLN A 134 20.11 3.14 13.72
N ASP A 135 18.82 3.01 13.92
CA ASP A 135 17.99 3.84 14.80
C ASP A 135 16.99 2.95 15.53
N GLU A 136 15.84 3.51 15.93
CA GLU A 136 14.83 2.77 16.67
C GLU A 136 14.05 1.77 15.79
N ALA A 137 13.30 0.87 16.43
CA ALA A 137 12.29 0.09 15.73
C ALA A 137 11.14 1.00 15.28
N PRO A 138 10.40 0.63 14.21
CA PRO A 138 9.17 1.34 13.87
C PRO A 138 8.19 1.33 15.07
N ASP A 139 7.67 2.50 15.42
CA ASP A 139 6.68 2.68 16.48
C ASP A 139 5.37 3.25 15.92
N PHE A 140 4.29 2.49 16.09
CA PHE A 140 2.96 2.86 15.61
C PHE A 140 2.07 3.42 16.73
N THR A 141 2.53 3.46 17.98
CA THR A 141 1.72 3.78 19.16
C THR A 141 1.03 5.13 19.01
N ALA A 142 1.78 6.19 18.67
CA ALA A 142 1.23 7.53 18.52
C ALA A 142 0.17 7.64 17.40
N ILE A 143 0.27 6.81 16.35
CA ILE A 143 -0.73 6.79 15.27
C ILE A 143 -1.94 5.96 15.68
N ILE A 144 -1.73 4.81 16.33
CA ILE A 144 -2.79 3.97 16.89
C ILE A 144 -3.65 4.77 17.87
N ASP A 145 -3.03 5.54 18.77
CA ASP A 145 -3.74 6.37 19.74
C ASP A 145 -4.60 7.44 19.05
N ARG A 146 -4.07 8.08 18.00
CA ARG A 146 -4.85 9.02 17.17
C ARG A 146 -6.03 8.33 16.49
N VAL A 147 -5.83 7.16 15.91
CA VAL A 147 -6.91 6.38 15.25
C VAL A 147 -7.98 6.00 16.27
N ARG A 148 -7.58 5.52 17.45
CA ARG A 148 -8.50 5.17 18.55
C ARG A 148 -9.29 6.39 19.04
N ALA A 149 -8.61 7.53 19.24
CA ALA A 149 -9.25 8.76 19.69
C ALA A 149 -10.30 9.28 18.71
N ARG A 150 -10.14 9.01 17.40
CA ARG A 150 -11.14 9.37 16.38
C ARG A 150 -12.41 8.51 16.44
N GLY A 151 -12.28 7.23 16.81
CA GLY A 151 -13.40 6.27 16.81
C GLY A 151 -14.14 6.19 15.46
N ASP A 152 -15.38 5.70 15.49
CA ASP A 152 -16.25 5.66 14.29
C ASP A 152 -16.69 7.06 13.80
N ALA A 153 -16.55 8.09 14.64
CA ALA A 153 -16.82 9.49 14.29
C ALA A 153 -15.83 10.06 13.26
N GLY A 154 -14.75 9.32 12.93
CA GLY A 154 -13.74 9.69 11.93
C GLY A 154 -14.13 9.47 10.47
N ARG A 155 -15.27 8.84 10.18
CA ARG A 155 -15.75 8.68 8.79
C ARG A 155 -16.10 10.04 8.21
N VAL A 156 -15.23 10.56 7.35
CA VAL A 156 -15.45 11.86 6.70
C VAL A 156 -16.66 11.73 5.78
N PRO A 157 -17.68 12.60 5.94
CA PRO A 157 -18.82 12.58 5.04
C PRO A 157 -18.32 12.82 3.61
N LEU A 158 -18.90 12.09 2.66
CA LEU A 158 -18.65 12.35 1.26
C LEU A 158 -19.08 13.78 0.91
N PRO A 159 -18.34 14.48 0.02
CA PRO A 159 -18.85 15.72 -0.57
C PRO A 159 -20.25 15.52 -1.13
N ALA A 160 -21.16 16.47 -0.90
CA ALA A 160 -22.59 16.32 -1.22
C ALA A 160 -22.88 16.02 -2.70
N HIS A 161 -21.96 16.41 -3.59
CA HIS A 161 -22.03 16.21 -5.04
C HIS A 161 -21.32 14.95 -5.54
N TRP A 162 -20.90 14.07 -4.64
CA TRP A 162 -20.30 12.76 -4.95
C TRP A 162 -21.31 11.65 -4.69
N THR A 163 -21.20 10.56 -5.42
CA THR A 163 -21.97 9.34 -5.17
C THR A 163 -21.06 8.18 -4.80
N SER A 164 -21.59 7.23 -4.04
CA SER A 164 -20.88 6.02 -3.66
C SER A 164 -21.83 4.83 -3.66
N ASP A 165 -21.37 3.70 -4.18
CA ASP A 165 -22.12 2.44 -4.14
C ASP A 165 -22.00 1.73 -2.77
N GLY A 166 -21.35 2.36 -1.78
CA GLY A 166 -21.26 1.88 -0.41
C GLY A 166 -20.23 0.78 -0.16
N GLY A 167 -20.22 0.23 1.06
CA GLY A 167 -19.35 -0.88 1.48
C GLY A 167 -17.86 -0.53 1.62
N GLY A 168 -17.49 0.74 1.52
CA GLY A 168 -16.11 1.23 1.59
C GLY A 168 -15.61 1.58 2.99
N PHE A 169 -14.33 1.99 3.05
CA PHE A 169 -13.68 2.55 4.24
C PHE A 169 -13.14 3.95 3.90
N LEU A 170 -13.73 5.01 4.45
CA LEU A 170 -13.39 6.39 4.13
C LEU A 170 -12.88 7.14 5.38
N ASP A 171 -11.56 7.22 5.52
CA ASP A 171 -10.84 8.02 6.54
C ASP A 171 -9.90 9.02 5.84
N ALA A 172 -10.44 9.72 4.84
CA ALA A 172 -9.71 10.70 4.04
C ALA A 172 -10.39 12.06 4.04
N ALA A 173 -9.60 13.13 4.03
CA ALA A 173 -10.08 14.45 3.63
C ALA A 173 -10.35 14.45 2.11
N LEU A 174 -11.62 14.26 1.74
CA LEU A 174 -12.09 14.20 0.36
C LEU A 174 -12.62 15.56 -0.09
N SER A 175 -12.21 16.03 -1.27
CA SER A 175 -12.68 17.29 -1.82
C SER A 175 -12.56 17.35 -3.34
N GLY A 176 -13.24 18.31 -3.96
CA GLY A 176 -13.09 18.62 -5.38
C GLY A 176 -14.42 18.75 -6.14
N GLY A 177 -14.42 18.45 -7.43
CA GLY A 177 -15.49 18.78 -8.38
C GLY A 177 -16.74 17.88 -8.33
N PRO A 178 -17.83 18.26 -9.02
CA PRO A 178 -19.09 17.51 -9.09
C PRO A 178 -18.97 16.20 -9.88
N GLY A 179 -19.90 15.27 -9.66
CA GLY A 179 -20.05 14.10 -10.53
C GLY A 179 -19.01 12.99 -10.32
N VAL A 180 -18.29 13.01 -9.19
CA VAL A 180 -17.38 11.93 -8.81
C VAL A 180 -18.19 10.72 -8.34
N ARG A 181 -17.86 9.55 -8.84
CA ARG A 181 -18.54 8.28 -8.53
C ARG A 181 -17.55 7.28 -7.94
N LEU A 182 -17.82 6.81 -6.73
CA LEU A 182 -17.07 5.77 -6.05
C LEU A 182 -17.78 4.42 -6.18
N GLY A 183 -17.12 3.43 -6.76
CA GLY A 183 -17.62 2.06 -6.82
C GLY A 183 -17.71 1.41 -5.44
N THR A 184 -18.31 0.21 -5.39
CA THR A 184 -18.48 -0.53 -4.14
C THR A 184 -17.13 -0.83 -3.49
N GLY A 185 -17.03 -0.64 -2.18
CA GLY A 185 -15.85 -1.06 -1.43
C GLY A 185 -14.61 -0.21 -1.67
N VAL A 186 -14.73 1.03 -2.15
CA VAL A 186 -13.60 1.96 -2.22
C VAL A 186 -13.03 2.24 -0.82
N ILE A 187 -11.71 2.20 -0.70
CA ILE A 187 -10.98 2.61 0.49
C ILE A 187 -10.29 3.93 0.19
N ALA A 188 -10.47 4.94 1.03
CA ALA A 188 -9.71 6.18 0.95
C ALA A 188 -9.20 6.53 2.35
N MET A 189 -7.92 6.88 2.45
CA MET A 189 -7.34 7.37 3.69
C MET A 189 -6.46 8.61 3.42
N GLY A 190 -6.23 9.42 4.45
CA GLY A 190 -5.26 10.52 4.40
C GLY A 190 -5.90 11.85 4.73
N ARG A 191 -5.31 12.58 5.68
CA ARG A 191 -5.85 13.83 6.21
C ARG A 191 -4.72 14.80 6.52
N PRO A 192 -4.95 16.12 6.50
CA PRO A 192 -3.94 17.12 6.84
C PRO A 192 -3.45 17.03 8.30
N ASP A 193 -4.26 16.49 9.22
CA ASP A 193 -3.92 16.20 10.61
C ASP A 193 -3.30 14.80 10.81
N GLY A 194 -3.00 14.11 9.71
CA GLY A 194 -2.38 12.79 9.68
C GLY A 194 -0.84 12.83 9.81
N PRO A 195 -0.14 11.84 9.22
CA PRO A 195 1.32 11.81 9.18
C PRO A 195 1.95 12.98 8.41
N SER A 196 1.21 13.62 7.51
CA SER A 196 1.66 14.76 6.71
C SER A 196 0.56 15.79 6.50
N PRO A 197 0.90 17.09 6.50
CA PRO A 197 -0.03 18.17 6.21
C PRO A 197 -0.55 18.14 4.77
N ARG A 198 0.09 17.37 3.87
CA ARG A 198 -0.37 17.16 2.49
C ARG A 198 -1.46 16.10 2.38
N GLY A 199 -1.75 15.39 3.47
CA GLY A 199 -2.69 14.30 3.48
C GLY A 199 -4.08 14.70 2.96
N GLY A 200 -4.65 13.87 2.10
CA GLY A 200 -5.96 14.10 1.49
C GLY A 200 -6.04 13.62 0.05
N VAL A 201 -7.26 13.62 -0.48
CA VAL A 201 -7.56 13.22 -1.85
C VAL A 201 -8.43 14.29 -2.50
N ARG A 202 -7.87 14.96 -3.51
CA ARG A 202 -8.55 15.99 -4.32
C ARG A 202 -8.88 15.42 -5.68
N VAL A 203 -10.14 15.52 -6.10
CA VAL A 203 -10.64 14.90 -7.32
C VAL A 203 -11.39 15.91 -8.17
N GLY A 204 -11.07 16.00 -9.46
CA GLY A 204 -11.74 16.84 -10.44
C GLY A 204 -13.19 16.44 -10.70
N ALA A 205 -13.82 17.09 -11.68
CA ALA A 205 -15.19 16.79 -12.04
C ALA A 205 -15.31 15.47 -12.81
N HIS A 206 -16.44 14.79 -12.66
CA HIS A 206 -16.85 13.63 -13.48
C HIS A 206 -15.88 12.43 -13.45
N VAL A 207 -15.10 12.29 -12.39
CA VAL A 207 -14.18 11.17 -12.20
C VAL A 207 -14.91 9.90 -11.79
N ARG A 208 -14.48 8.76 -12.33
CA ARG A 208 -14.89 7.44 -11.85
C ARG A 208 -13.75 6.78 -11.08
N ILE A 209 -14.08 6.24 -9.91
CA ILE A 209 -13.17 5.40 -9.13
C ILE A 209 -13.83 4.03 -8.98
N GLY A 210 -13.24 3.01 -9.61
CA GLY A 210 -13.79 1.66 -9.71
C GLY A 210 -13.94 0.94 -8.37
N ALA A 211 -14.70 -0.15 -8.41
CA ALA A 211 -14.99 -0.97 -7.24
C ALA A 211 -13.70 -1.50 -6.61
N GLY A 212 -13.64 -1.48 -5.29
CA GLY A 212 -12.51 -2.01 -4.53
C GLY A 212 -11.21 -1.21 -4.66
N ALA A 213 -11.21 -0.05 -5.32
CA ALA A 213 -10.02 0.80 -5.39
C ALA A 213 -9.58 1.29 -4.00
N ILE A 214 -8.28 1.54 -3.85
CA ILE A 214 -7.67 2.01 -2.60
C ILE A 214 -6.87 3.28 -2.90
N LEU A 215 -7.20 4.38 -2.24
CA LEU A 215 -6.52 5.66 -2.33
C LEU A 215 -5.82 5.97 -1.00
N GLU A 216 -4.53 5.70 -0.92
CA GLU A 216 -3.70 6.01 0.25
C GLU A 216 -3.10 7.40 0.12
N GLY A 217 -3.91 8.40 0.48
CA GLY A 217 -3.64 9.82 0.33
C GLY A 217 -2.78 10.46 1.42
N SER A 218 -1.96 9.70 2.17
CA SER A 218 -1.14 10.25 3.27
C SER A 218 -0.20 11.37 2.83
N GLY A 219 0.43 11.28 1.65
CA GLY A 219 1.27 12.33 1.09
C GLY A 219 0.59 13.20 0.02
N GLY A 220 -0.73 13.00 -0.15
CA GLY A 220 -1.59 13.74 -1.06
C GLY A 220 -1.79 13.04 -2.41
N ILE A 221 -3.05 12.97 -2.83
CA ILE A 221 -3.46 12.51 -4.17
C ILE A 221 -4.28 13.61 -4.85
N ASP A 222 -3.87 13.97 -6.06
CA ASP A 222 -4.61 14.88 -6.96
C ASP A 222 -5.05 14.11 -8.21
N ILE A 223 -6.34 14.13 -8.52
CA ILE A 223 -6.91 13.49 -9.71
C ILE A 223 -7.63 14.55 -10.55
N GLY A 224 -7.26 14.69 -11.82
CA GLY A 224 -7.86 15.61 -12.77
C GLY A 224 -9.27 15.20 -13.19
N SER A 225 -10.02 16.14 -13.77
CA SER A 225 -11.38 15.89 -14.24
C SER A 225 -11.42 14.83 -15.35
N GLU A 226 -12.56 14.14 -15.49
CA GLU A 226 -12.80 13.10 -16.51
C GLU A 226 -11.84 11.91 -16.45
N ALA A 227 -11.04 11.79 -15.38
CA ALA A 227 -10.20 10.62 -15.18
C ALA A 227 -11.04 9.39 -14.81
N ASP A 228 -10.53 8.23 -15.19
CA ASP A 228 -11.17 6.94 -15.00
C ASP A 228 -10.19 5.96 -14.35
N LEU A 229 -10.44 5.62 -13.10
CA LEU A 229 -9.69 4.61 -12.37
C LEU A 229 -10.51 3.32 -12.36
N GLY A 230 -9.98 2.27 -12.97
CA GLY A 230 -10.63 0.96 -13.02
C GLY A 230 -10.74 0.27 -11.66
N ASP A 231 -11.44 -0.87 -11.66
CA ASP A 231 -11.66 -1.66 -10.45
C ASP A 231 -10.35 -2.12 -9.82
N GLY A 232 -10.28 -2.09 -8.50
CA GLY A 232 -9.13 -2.53 -7.73
C GLY A 232 -7.88 -1.69 -7.96
N VAL A 233 -7.95 -0.50 -8.58
CA VAL A 233 -6.78 0.38 -8.66
C VAL A 233 -6.27 0.73 -7.26
N LEU A 234 -4.95 0.67 -7.07
CA LEU A 234 -4.29 1.11 -5.86
C LEU A 234 -3.45 2.36 -6.16
N VAL A 235 -3.67 3.44 -5.41
CA VAL A 235 -2.82 4.64 -5.45
C VAL A 235 -2.18 4.84 -4.09
N VAL A 236 -0.84 4.83 -4.05
CA VAL A 236 -0.05 4.99 -2.82
C VAL A 236 0.73 6.28 -2.89
N SER A 237 0.38 7.26 -2.04
CA SER A 237 1.04 8.58 -2.01
C SER A 237 2.12 8.72 -0.94
N SER A 238 2.70 7.62 -0.48
CA SER A 238 3.75 7.63 0.52
C SER A 238 4.68 6.42 0.41
N GLY A 239 5.89 6.58 0.94
CA GLY A 239 6.88 5.52 1.04
C GLY A 239 7.60 5.57 2.38
N HIS A 240 8.79 4.98 2.42
CA HIS A 240 9.64 4.95 3.60
C HIS A 240 11.07 5.31 3.23
N ASP A 241 11.78 5.95 4.18
CA ASP A 241 13.22 6.12 4.06
C ASP A 241 13.92 4.77 4.25
N LEU A 242 14.43 4.21 3.15
CA LEU A 242 15.10 2.92 3.17
C LEU A 242 16.49 2.96 3.82
N SER A 243 17.05 4.16 4.05
CA SER A 243 18.35 4.33 4.72
C SER A 243 18.28 4.18 6.25
N ARG A 244 17.08 4.07 6.83
CA ARG A 244 16.86 4.02 8.29
C ARG A 244 16.18 2.71 8.71
N ARG A 245 16.55 2.14 9.85
CA ARG A 245 15.98 0.87 10.34
C ARG A 245 14.50 1.02 10.69
N SER A 246 14.15 2.15 11.30
CA SER A 246 12.78 2.54 11.65
C SER A 246 11.85 2.73 10.44
N LEU A 247 12.41 2.77 9.21
CA LEU A 247 11.66 3.00 7.97
C LEU A 247 10.68 4.18 8.16
N PRO A 248 11.18 5.37 8.53
CA PRO A 248 10.33 6.51 8.78
C PRO A 248 9.56 6.86 7.52
N TRP A 249 8.31 7.24 7.72
CA TRP A 249 7.40 7.59 6.66
C TRP A 249 7.95 8.76 5.81
N GLN A 250 7.73 8.69 4.49
CA GLN A 250 8.06 9.74 3.54
C GLN A 250 6.87 10.07 2.64
N ASP A 251 6.66 11.36 2.39
CA ASP A 251 5.70 11.81 1.39
C ASP A 251 6.09 11.34 -0.01
N GLY A 252 5.10 10.87 -0.79
CA GLY A 252 5.26 10.54 -2.20
C GLY A 252 4.02 10.97 -2.98
N PRO A 253 3.78 12.27 -3.21
CA PRO A 253 2.53 12.75 -3.81
C PRO A 253 2.26 12.11 -5.18
N VAL A 254 1.00 11.81 -5.46
CA VAL A 254 0.55 11.31 -6.77
C VAL A 254 -0.32 12.34 -7.45
N ARG A 255 -0.01 12.65 -8.72
CA ARG A 255 -0.81 13.55 -9.55
C ARG A 255 -1.28 12.84 -10.81
N VAL A 256 -2.57 12.67 -10.96
CA VAL A 256 -3.23 12.11 -12.13
C VAL A 256 -3.84 13.25 -12.92
N GLY A 257 -3.45 13.40 -14.19
CA GLY A 257 -3.97 14.43 -15.10
C GLY A 257 -5.44 14.25 -15.47
N ALA A 258 -5.98 15.22 -16.19
CA ALA A 258 -7.34 15.16 -16.72
C ALA A 258 -7.46 14.09 -17.81
N GLY A 259 -8.60 13.39 -17.87
CA GLY A 259 -8.87 12.37 -18.89
C GLY A 259 -7.93 11.16 -18.86
N VAL A 260 -7.18 10.94 -17.78
CA VAL A 260 -6.32 9.76 -17.62
C VAL A 260 -7.17 8.51 -17.44
N VAL A 261 -6.78 7.41 -18.09
CA VAL A 261 -7.39 6.10 -17.90
C VAL A 261 -6.39 5.17 -17.19
N ILE A 262 -6.76 4.68 -16.01
CA ILE A 262 -5.98 3.69 -15.26
C ILE A 262 -6.72 2.36 -15.30
N GLY A 263 -6.12 1.38 -15.97
CA GLY A 263 -6.68 0.03 -16.09
C GLY A 263 -6.88 -0.66 -14.75
N ALA A 264 -7.85 -1.57 -14.69
CA ALA A 264 -8.19 -2.33 -13.50
C ALA A 264 -6.96 -3.05 -12.91
N GLY A 265 -6.90 -3.12 -11.58
CA GLY A 265 -5.83 -3.78 -10.83
C GLY A 265 -4.48 -3.05 -10.82
N ALA A 266 -4.32 -1.97 -11.60
CA ALA A 266 -3.07 -1.22 -11.65
C ALA A 266 -2.72 -0.58 -10.31
N THR A 267 -1.41 -0.36 -10.10
CA THR A 267 -0.85 0.24 -8.89
C THR A 267 0.03 1.42 -9.23
N ILE A 268 -0.28 2.56 -8.65
CA ILE A 268 0.44 3.82 -8.83
C ILE A 268 1.16 4.12 -7.52
N VAL A 269 2.49 4.17 -7.55
CA VAL A 269 3.32 4.43 -6.37
C VAL A 269 4.02 5.76 -6.54
N GLY A 270 3.74 6.70 -5.63
CA GLY A 270 4.34 8.02 -5.66
C GLY A 270 5.76 8.05 -5.07
N PRO A 271 6.50 9.16 -5.31
CA PRO A 271 6.08 10.34 -6.05
C PRO A 271 5.97 10.09 -7.56
N CYS A 272 4.85 10.49 -8.17
CA CYS A 272 4.68 10.38 -9.63
C CYS A 272 3.59 11.31 -10.20
N ARG A 273 3.72 11.58 -11.50
CA ARG A 273 2.77 12.34 -12.31
C ARG A 273 2.36 11.55 -13.55
N LEU A 274 1.06 11.31 -13.71
CA LEU A 274 0.47 10.87 -14.97
C LEU A 274 -0.06 12.12 -15.68
N GLY A 275 0.48 12.45 -16.85
CA GLY A 275 0.04 13.61 -17.63
C GLY A 275 -1.37 13.44 -18.19
N ASP A 276 -1.98 14.54 -18.61
CA ASP A 276 -3.34 14.54 -19.16
C ASP A 276 -3.50 13.54 -20.32
N GLY A 277 -4.61 12.80 -20.32
CA GLY A 277 -4.89 11.78 -21.33
C GLY A 277 -3.96 10.57 -21.34
N ALA A 278 -3.09 10.40 -20.33
CA ALA A 278 -2.26 9.21 -20.21
C ALA A 278 -3.10 7.95 -19.99
N ILE A 279 -2.56 6.81 -20.42
CA ILE A 279 -3.20 5.50 -20.29
C ILE A 279 -2.25 4.54 -19.57
N VAL A 280 -2.74 3.94 -18.48
CA VAL A 280 -2.06 2.87 -17.76
C VAL A 280 -2.78 1.56 -18.04
N ALA A 281 -2.07 0.57 -18.58
CA ALA A 281 -2.64 -0.74 -18.84
C ALA A 281 -3.06 -1.44 -17.53
N PRO A 282 -4.06 -2.35 -17.55
CA PRO A 282 -4.44 -3.16 -16.40
C PRO A 282 -3.25 -3.87 -15.74
N ASP A 283 -3.35 -4.09 -14.43
CA ASP A 283 -2.36 -4.79 -13.59
C ASP A 283 -0.92 -4.24 -13.61
N SER A 284 -0.72 -3.06 -14.22
CA SER A 284 0.59 -2.39 -14.25
C SER A 284 0.99 -1.87 -12.88
N VAL A 285 2.29 -1.80 -12.63
CA VAL A 285 2.87 -1.13 -11.46
C VAL A 285 3.70 0.04 -11.97
N VAL A 286 3.21 1.25 -11.71
CA VAL A 286 3.81 2.51 -12.16
C VAL A 286 4.54 3.14 -11.00
N VAL A 287 5.87 3.16 -11.10
CA VAL A 287 6.77 3.85 -10.17
C VAL A 287 7.52 4.90 -10.99
N GLY A 288 6.84 6.00 -11.30
CA GLY A 288 7.37 7.04 -12.17
C GLY A 288 6.34 7.85 -12.94
N ASP A 289 6.83 8.86 -13.63
CA ASP A 289 6.00 9.74 -14.45
C ASP A 289 5.59 9.08 -15.77
N VAL A 290 4.38 9.40 -16.23
CA VAL A 290 3.89 9.07 -17.56
C VAL A 290 3.58 10.39 -18.27
N PRO A 291 4.16 10.66 -19.46
CA PRO A 291 3.87 11.89 -20.20
C PRO A 291 2.39 12.03 -20.57
N ALA A 292 1.95 13.25 -20.85
CA ALA A 292 0.61 13.51 -21.38
C ALA A 292 0.38 12.74 -22.70
N GLY A 293 -0.79 12.11 -22.84
CA GLY A 293 -1.13 11.20 -23.95
C GLY A 293 -0.28 9.92 -24.00
N GLY A 294 0.60 9.71 -23.02
CA GLY A 294 1.51 8.57 -22.97
C GLY A 294 0.80 7.27 -22.58
N PHE A 295 1.38 6.14 -22.98
CA PHE A 295 0.91 4.81 -22.61
C PHE A 295 1.98 4.08 -21.80
N THR A 296 1.56 3.36 -20.74
CA THR A 296 2.45 2.53 -19.92
C THR A 296 1.82 1.18 -19.61
N ALA A 297 2.65 0.13 -19.54
CA ALA A 297 2.23 -1.23 -19.21
C ALA A 297 3.32 -1.99 -18.45
N GLY A 298 2.91 -2.93 -17.60
CA GLY A 298 3.82 -3.81 -16.86
C GLY A 298 4.38 -3.17 -15.59
N VAL A 299 5.54 -3.66 -15.12
CA VAL A 299 6.22 -3.12 -13.94
C VAL A 299 7.29 -2.13 -14.39
N ILE A 300 7.04 -0.83 -14.20
CA ILE A 300 7.99 0.24 -14.57
C ILE A 300 8.56 0.86 -13.30
N SER A 301 9.89 0.78 -13.16
CA SER A 301 10.67 1.60 -12.24
C SER A 301 11.38 2.68 -13.05
N THR A 302 11.00 3.94 -12.87
CA THR A 302 11.78 5.05 -13.42
C THR A 302 12.94 5.37 -12.48
N ALA A 303 14.06 4.67 -12.69
CA ALA A 303 15.36 5.15 -12.27
C ALA A 303 16.45 4.61 -13.21
N SER A 304 16.61 5.25 -14.37
CA SER A 304 17.93 5.76 -14.84
C SER A 304 17.81 6.46 -16.20
N PRO A 305 18.42 7.65 -16.40
CA PRO A 305 18.56 8.33 -17.70
C PRO A 305 19.42 7.57 -18.74
N ALA A 306 19.82 6.32 -18.47
CA ALA A 306 20.76 5.55 -19.27
C ALA A 306 20.21 4.98 -20.61
N ARG A 307 18.97 5.27 -21.02
CA ARG A 307 18.42 4.77 -22.30
C ARG A 307 18.47 5.74 -23.48
N GLN A 308 19.02 6.96 -23.33
CA GLN A 308 19.24 7.87 -24.46
C GLN A 308 20.57 7.66 -25.21
N ALA A 309 21.44 6.74 -24.78
CA ALA A 309 22.78 6.56 -25.36
C ALA A 309 22.95 5.34 -26.29
N LEU A 310 21.90 4.60 -26.65
CA LEU A 310 22.01 3.40 -27.49
C LEU A 310 21.17 3.42 -28.78
N SER A 311 20.84 4.61 -29.31
CA SER A 311 20.26 4.75 -30.66
C SER A 311 21.13 5.56 -31.63
N ARG A 312 22.43 5.71 -31.33
CA ARG A 312 23.42 6.22 -32.28
C ARG A 312 24.67 5.34 -32.26
N SER A 313 24.61 4.26 -33.02
CA SER A 313 25.74 3.55 -33.59
C SER A 313 25.36 3.14 -35.00
#